data_AF-A0A2N6BC66-F1
#
_entry.id   AF-A0A2N6BC66-F1
#
_cell.length_a   1.000
_cell.length_b   1.000
_cell.length_c   1.000
_cell.angle_alpha   90.00
_cell.angle_beta   90.00
_cell.angle_gamma   90.00
#
_symmetry.space_group_name_H-M   'P 1'
#
loop_
_entity.id
_entity.type
_entity.pdbx_description
1 polymer ?
#
loop_
_entity_poly.entity_id
_entity_poly.type
_entity_poly.pdbx_seq_one_letter_code
_entity_poly.pdbx_strand_id
1 'polypeptide(L)'
;MQWKRHSRLLFAFVIGVFAGISLNTAIYPAVISSRLGGDSMGVLAYTDPFTPYISIFWGIGAAALGWYGGGKMGMSILGICGFVTGLFLGLAVLHLKPIDTALGTIIATTYGVVGGYILGKIWPANA
;
A
#
# COMPACT_ATOMS: atom_id res chain seq x y z
N MET A 1 5.75 -0.15 -29.95
CA MET A 1 5.39 -0.94 -28.75
C MET A 1 5.94 -0.35 -27.44
N GLN A 2 7.14 0.24 -27.41
CA GLN A 2 7.70 0.82 -26.18
C GLN A 2 6.85 1.94 -25.55
N TRP A 3 6.23 2.83 -26.34
CA TRP A 3 5.42 3.94 -25.82
C TRP A 3 4.25 3.48 -24.95
N LYS A 4 3.54 2.40 -25.34
CA LYS A 4 2.46 1.79 -24.54
C LYS A 4 2.95 1.24 -23.19
N ARG A 5 4.21 0.78 -23.13
CA ARG A 5 4.82 0.25 -21.91
C ARG A 5 5.19 1.37 -20.94
N HIS A 6 5.68 2.50 -21.44
CA HIS A 6 6.03 3.66 -20.63
C HIS A 6 4.77 4.33 -20.05
N SER A 7 3.71 4.46 -20.85
CA SER A 7 2.42 4.98 -20.36
C SER A 7 1.80 4.06 -19.31
N ARG A 8 1.92 2.73 -19.47
CA ARG A 8 1.44 1.73 -18.49
C ARG A 8 2.21 1.84 -17.17
N LEU A 9 3.52 1.96 -17.22
CA LEU A 9 4.37 2.16 -16.03
C LEU A 9 3.98 3.42 -15.26
N LEU A 10 3.86 4.54 -15.97
CA LEU A 10 3.58 5.84 -15.37
C LEU A 10 2.17 5.87 -14.77
N PHE A 11 1.19 5.29 -15.46
CA PHE A 11 -0.16 5.14 -14.93
C PHE A 11 -0.21 4.23 -13.70
N ALA A 12 0.49 3.09 -13.74
CA ALA A 12 0.58 2.19 -12.60
C ALA A 12 1.29 2.85 -11.40
N PHE A 13 2.35 3.63 -11.64
CA PHE A 13 3.03 4.42 -10.62
C PHE A 13 2.06 5.39 -9.94
N VAL A 14 1.30 6.17 -10.72
CA VAL A 14 0.33 7.13 -10.19
C VAL A 14 -0.74 6.44 -9.35
N ILE A 15 -1.29 5.32 -9.82
CA ILE A 15 -2.24 4.52 -9.02
C ILE A 15 -1.61 4.03 -7.72
N GLY A 16 -0.37 3.54 -7.77
CA GLY A 16 0.36 3.09 -6.58
C GLY A 16 0.57 4.21 -5.57
N VAL A 17 0.95 5.40 -6.02
CA VAL A 17 1.09 6.60 -5.17
C VAL A 17 -0.23 6.88 -4.44
N PHE A 18 -1.35 6.93 -5.15
CA PHE A 18 -2.66 7.16 -4.53
C PHE A 18 -3.08 6.02 -3.60
N ALA A 19 -2.77 4.77 -3.94
CA ALA A 19 -3.04 3.63 -3.07
C ALA A 19 -2.28 3.76 -1.75
N GLY A 20 -0.98 4.09 -1.80
CA GLY A 20 -0.15 4.33 -0.61
C GLY A 20 -0.66 5.49 0.25
N ILE A 21 -1.06 6.61 -0.38
CA ILE A 21 -1.69 7.74 0.34
C ILE A 21 -2.98 7.28 1.01
N SER A 22 -3.88 6.62 0.29
CA SER A 22 -5.18 6.19 0.83
C SER A 22 -5.05 5.18 1.99
N LEU A 23 -4.05 4.30 1.92
CA LEU A 23 -3.72 3.40 3.01
C LEU A 23 -3.30 4.20 4.25
N ASN A 24 -2.38 5.16 4.09
CA ASN A 24 -1.81 5.90 5.21
C ASN A 24 -2.78 6.91 5.84
N THR A 25 -3.65 7.53 5.02
CA THR A 25 -4.50 8.64 5.46
C THR A 25 -5.90 8.24 5.87
N ALA A 26 -6.42 7.13 5.34
CA ALA A 26 -7.80 6.70 5.62
C ALA A 26 -7.85 5.31 6.25
N ILE A 27 -7.30 4.30 5.58
CA ILE A 27 -7.52 2.90 5.97
C ILE A 27 -6.79 2.57 7.28
N TYR A 28 -5.50 2.90 7.36
CA TYR A 28 -4.68 2.56 8.52
C TYR A 28 -5.16 3.29 9.78
N PRO A 29 -5.39 4.63 9.76
CA PRO A 29 -5.91 5.34 10.93
C PRO A 29 -7.28 4.83 11.36
N ALA A 30 -8.22 4.59 10.43
CA ALA A 30 -9.58 4.13 10.76
C ALA A 30 -9.60 2.76 11.44
N VAL A 31 -8.75 1.84 10.99
CA VAL A 31 -8.69 0.50 11.57
C VAL A 31 -8.02 0.52 12.94
N ILE A 32 -6.89 1.21 13.06
CA ILE A 32 -6.18 1.31 14.34
C ILE A 32 -7.02 2.07 15.38
N SER A 33 -7.71 3.15 14.98
CA SER A 33 -8.60 3.92 15.87
C SER A 33 -9.77 3.07 16.37
N SER A 34 -10.39 2.26 15.50
CA SER A 34 -11.50 1.37 15.88
C SER A 34 -11.11 0.35 16.97
N ARG A 35 -9.83 -0.02 17.04
CA ARG A 35 -9.32 -0.98 18.02
C ARG A 35 -8.83 -0.31 19.29
N LEU A 36 -8.18 0.85 19.18
CA LEU A 36 -7.60 1.56 20.32
C LEU A 36 -8.60 2.46 21.06
N GLY A 37 -9.77 2.71 20.49
CA GLY A 37 -10.69 3.73 21.00
C GLY A 37 -10.11 5.15 20.95
N GLY A 38 -8.97 5.31 20.28
CA GLY A 38 -8.30 6.59 20.07
C GLY A 38 -8.85 7.31 18.85
N ASP A 39 -8.68 8.63 18.82
CA ASP A 39 -9.10 9.46 17.69
C ASP A 39 -8.28 9.12 16.43
N SER A 40 -8.97 8.86 15.31
CA SER A 40 -8.35 8.59 14.02
C SER A 40 -7.47 9.77 13.55
N MET A 41 -7.81 10.99 13.97
CA MET A 41 -7.01 12.18 13.73
C MET A 41 -5.65 12.14 14.46
N GLY A 42 -5.62 11.54 15.65
CA GLY A 42 -4.39 11.36 16.40
C GLY A 42 -3.45 10.39 15.68
N VAL A 43 -3.96 9.23 15.27
CA VAL A 43 -3.19 8.23 14.51
C VAL A 43 -2.68 8.84 13.20
N LEU A 44 -3.52 9.60 12.48
CA LEU A 44 -3.14 10.28 11.26
C LEU A 44 -1.99 11.27 11.49
N ALA A 45 -2.05 12.10 12.54
CA ALA A 45 -1.01 13.08 12.83
C ALA A 45 0.38 12.43 13.02
N TYR A 46 0.42 11.20 13.55
CA TYR A 46 1.67 10.45 13.67
C TYR A 46 2.10 9.79 12.36
N THR A 47 1.17 9.32 11.52
CA THR A 47 1.50 8.62 10.27
C THR A 47 1.77 9.59 9.11
N ASP A 48 1.27 10.82 9.16
CA ASP A 48 1.32 11.79 8.06
C ASP A 48 2.73 12.17 7.61
N PRO A 49 3.73 12.35 8.49
CA PRO A 49 5.12 12.59 8.08
C PRO A 49 5.69 11.48 7.19
N PHE A 50 5.13 10.28 7.26
CA PHE A 50 5.56 9.13 6.47
C PHE A 50 4.82 8.99 5.13
N THR A 51 3.74 9.75 4.90
CA THR A 51 2.93 9.73 3.67
C THR A 51 3.78 9.82 2.40
N PRO A 52 4.76 10.75 2.28
CA PRO A 52 5.56 10.85 1.05
C PRO A 52 6.35 9.57 0.77
N TYR A 53 7.01 9.00 1.78
CA TYR A 53 7.83 7.79 1.62
C TYR A 53 6.97 6.57 1.27
N ILE A 54 5.84 6.40 1.94
CA ILE A 54 4.90 5.30 1.68
C ILE A 54 4.32 5.43 0.27
N SER A 55 3.93 6.63 -0.14
CA SER A 55 3.35 6.87 -1.46
C SER A 55 4.34 6.54 -2.58
N ILE A 56 5.60 6.94 -2.46
CA ILE A 56 6.65 6.62 -3.43
C ILE A 56 6.92 5.11 -3.46
N PHE A 57 7.00 4.47 -2.28
CA PHE A 57 7.24 3.03 -2.18
C PHE A 57 6.13 2.22 -2.87
N TRP A 58 4.87 2.58 -2.65
CA TRP A 58 3.73 1.97 -3.33
C TRP A 58 3.70 2.28 -4.82
N GLY A 59 4.06 3.51 -5.22
CA GLY A 59 4.23 3.90 -6.61
C GLY A 59 5.24 3.02 -7.34
N ILE A 60 6.41 2.79 -6.74
CA ILE A 60 7.44 1.91 -7.30
C ILE A 60 6.95 0.47 -7.39
N GLY A 61 6.28 -0.05 -6.35
CA GLY A 61 5.69 -1.39 -6.38
C GLY A 61 4.64 -1.56 -7.49
N ALA A 62 3.74 -0.59 -7.63
CA ALA A 62 2.74 -0.62 -8.70
C ALA A 62 3.36 -0.45 -10.09
N ALA A 63 4.42 0.36 -10.25
CA ALA A 63 5.18 0.45 -11.48
C ALA A 63 5.83 -0.90 -11.85
N ALA A 64 6.40 -1.62 -10.87
CA ALA A 64 6.92 -2.97 -11.09
C ALA A 64 5.80 -3.92 -11.56
N LEU A 65 4.61 -3.88 -10.96
CA LEU A 65 3.45 -4.60 -11.48
C LEU A 65 3.09 -4.16 -12.90
N GLY A 66 3.12 -2.86 -13.20
CA GLY A 66 2.96 -2.34 -14.56
C GLY A 66 4.03 -2.84 -15.52
N TRP A 67 5.19 -3.32 -15.06
CA TRP A 67 6.21 -3.91 -15.92
C TRP A 67 5.94 -5.39 -16.20
N TYR A 68 5.69 -6.18 -15.15
CA TYR A 68 5.55 -7.64 -15.23
C TYR A 68 4.13 -8.08 -15.62
N GLY A 69 3.11 -7.40 -15.11
CA GLY A 69 1.71 -7.78 -15.24
C GLY A 69 1.34 -9.04 -14.45
N GLY A 70 0.04 -9.38 -14.48
CA GLY A 70 -0.51 -10.63 -13.96
C GLY A 70 -0.98 -10.54 -12.50
N GLY A 71 -2.15 -11.12 -12.23
CA GLY A 71 -2.82 -11.08 -10.93
C GLY A 71 -1.99 -11.65 -9.78
N LYS A 72 -1.35 -12.82 -9.97
CA LYS A 72 -0.49 -13.44 -8.93
C LYS A 72 0.72 -12.57 -8.61
N MET A 73 1.36 -11.98 -9.63
CA MET A 73 2.50 -11.09 -9.44
C MET A 73 2.09 -9.79 -8.74
N GLY A 74 0.93 -9.23 -9.11
CA GLY A 74 0.37 -8.05 -8.46
C GLY A 74 0.05 -8.28 -6.98
N MET A 75 -0.58 -9.41 -6.65
CA MET A 75 -0.81 -9.83 -5.26
C MET A 75 0.49 -9.86 -4.45
N SER A 76 1.54 -10.46 -5.00
CA SER A 76 2.83 -10.57 -4.30
C SER A 76 3.50 -9.21 -4.13
N ILE A 77 3.63 -8.41 -5.20
CA ILE A 77 4.34 -7.13 -5.15
C ILE A 77 3.64 -6.16 -4.19
N LEU A 78 2.34 -5.92 -4.39
CA LEU A 78 1.62 -4.97 -3.55
C LEU A 78 1.33 -5.54 -2.16
N GLY A 79 1.20 -6.86 -2.02
CA GLY A 79 1.14 -7.51 -0.71
C GLY A 79 2.41 -7.28 0.12
N ILE A 80 3.59 -7.40 -0.50
CA ILE A 80 4.87 -7.05 0.15
C ILE A 80 4.91 -5.57 0.51
N CYS A 81 4.46 -4.68 -0.39
CA CYS A 81 4.35 -3.26 -0.08
C CYS A 81 3.47 -3.02 1.16
N GLY A 82 2.32 -3.68 1.24
CA GLY A 82 1.43 -3.65 2.38
C GLY A 82 2.09 -4.13 3.67
N PHE A 83 2.73 -5.29 3.63
CA PHE A 83 3.44 -5.87 4.77
C PHE A 83 4.52 -4.93 5.32
N VAL A 84 5.39 -4.42 4.44
CA VAL A 84 6.48 -3.51 4.82
C VAL A 84 5.92 -2.21 5.38
N THR A 85 4.89 -1.64 4.74
CA THR A 85 4.26 -0.40 5.21
C THR A 85 3.64 -0.57 6.59
N GLY A 86 2.87 -1.65 6.80
CA GLY A 86 2.17 -1.87 8.06
C GLY A 86 3.12 -2.19 9.23
N LEU A 87 4.21 -2.93 8.97
CA LEU A 87 5.28 -3.12 9.95
C LEU A 87 5.98 -1.81 10.27
N PHE A 88 6.37 -1.05 9.25
CA PHE A 88 7.07 0.22 9.43
C PHE A 88 6.23 1.21 10.25
N LEU A 89 4.97 1.43 9.86
CA LEU A 89 4.06 2.29 10.61
C LEU A 89 3.84 1.78 12.03
N GLY A 90 3.59 0.49 12.21
CA GLY A 90 3.33 -0.09 13.52
C GLY A 90 4.55 -0.12 14.45
N LEU A 91 5.77 0.08 13.94
CA LEU A 91 7.01 0.21 14.71
C LEU A 91 7.45 1.67 14.90
N ALA A 92 7.26 2.52 13.90
CA ALA A 92 7.79 3.88 13.86
C ALA A 92 6.85 4.93 14.47
N VAL A 93 5.54 4.74 14.31
CA VAL A 93 4.52 5.77 14.60
C VAL A 93 3.90 5.55 15.97
N LEU A 94 3.82 4.29 16.37
CA LEU A 94 2.99 3.89 17.46
C LEU A 94 3.84 2.98 18.33
N HIS A 95 4.20 3.41 19.55
CA HIS A 95 4.76 2.55 20.59
C HIS A 95 3.70 1.54 21.07
N LEU A 96 3.08 0.84 20.12
CA LEU A 96 1.91 0.03 20.31
C LEU A 96 2.29 -1.32 20.88
N LYS A 97 1.29 -1.92 21.48
CA LYS A 97 1.37 -3.33 21.84
C LYS A 97 1.60 -4.12 20.55
N PRO A 98 2.39 -5.20 20.58
CA PRO A 98 2.68 -6.02 19.40
C PRO A 98 1.44 -6.46 18.61
N ILE A 99 0.30 -6.58 19.28
CA ILE A 99 -0.98 -6.96 18.67
C ILE A 99 -1.52 -5.91 17.69
N ASP A 100 -1.31 -4.62 17.96
CA ASP A 100 -1.85 -3.56 17.10
C ASP A 100 -0.93 -3.32 15.89
N THR A 101 0.39 -3.50 16.07
CA THR A 101 1.37 -3.60 14.97
C THR A 101 1.03 -4.76 14.04
N ALA A 102 0.68 -5.94 14.61
CA ALA A 102 0.27 -7.09 13.83
C ALA A 102 -1.02 -6.83 13.04
N LEU A 103 -2.02 -6.21 13.66
CA LEU A 103 -3.26 -5.83 12.98
C LEU A 103 -3.00 -4.83 11.84
N GLY A 104 -2.29 -3.74 12.10
CA GLY A 104 -1.94 -2.76 11.07
C GLY A 104 -1.19 -3.40 9.89
N THR A 105 -0.30 -4.35 10.19
CA THR A 105 0.42 -5.14 9.17
C THR A 105 -0.52 -6.02 8.35
N ILE A 106 -1.44 -6.74 9.01
CA ILE A 106 -2.42 -7.60 8.33
C ILE A 106 -3.30 -6.77 7.39
N ILE A 107 -3.88 -5.66 7.86
CA ILE A 107 -4.74 -4.81 7.02
C ILE A 107 -3.98 -4.23 5.84
N ALA A 108 -2.79 -3.68 6.07
CA ALA A 108 -1.97 -3.13 5.00
C ALA A 108 -1.61 -4.21 3.96
N THR A 109 -1.29 -5.42 4.41
CA THR A 109 -1.02 -6.57 3.55
C THR A 109 -2.26 -6.97 2.75
N THR A 110 -3.43 -7.09 3.39
CA THR A 110 -4.68 -7.44 2.72
C THR A 110 -5.06 -6.40 1.68
N TYR A 111 -4.93 -5.12 2.01
CA TYR A 111 -5.15 -4.00 1.08
C TYR A 111 -4.24 -4.13 -0.16
N GLY A 112 -2.96 -4.40 0.06
CA GLY A 112 -1.99 -4.64 -1.02
C GLY A 112 -2.30 -5.87 -1.87
N VAL A 113 -2.64 -7.01 -1.25
CA VAL A 113 -2.95 -8.25 -1.96
C VAL A 113 -4.20 -8.09 -2.84
N VAL A 114 -5.27 -7.50 -2.30
CA VAL A 114 -6.54 -7.30 -3.04
C VAL A 114 -6.35 -6.28 -4.16
N GLY A 115 -5.74 -5.13 -3.87
CA GLY A 115 -5.45 -4.11 -4.88
C GLY A 115 -4.53 -4.64 -5.98
N GLY A 116 -3.49 -5.40 -5.59
CA GLY A 116 -2.56 -6.05 -6.51
C GLY A 116 -3.21 -7.07 -7.42
N TYR A 117 -4.14 -7.87 -6.90
CA TYR A 117 -4.92 -8.80 -7.72
C TYR A 117 -5.74 -8.07 -8.80
N ILE A 118 -6.46 -7.01 -8.40
CA ILE A 118 -7.32 -6.23 -9.31
C ILE A 118 -6.46 -5.56 -10.38
N LEU A 119 -5.39 -4.86 -9.99
CA LEU A 119 -4.49 -4.20 -10.92
C LEU A 119 -3.77 -5.20 -11.85
N GLY A 120 -3.38 -6.36 -11.33
CA GLY A 120 -2.77 -7.42 -12.12
C GLY A 120 -3.73 -8.10 -13.09
N LYS A 121 -5.05 -7.99 -12.89
CA LYS A 121 -6.07 -8.40 -13.87
C LYS A 121 -6.25 -7.37 -14.98
N ILE A 122 -6.09 -6.08 -14.66
CA ILE A 122 -6.13 -4.97 -15.65
C ILE A 122 -4.90 -4.99 -16.55
N TRP A 123 -3.73 -5.37 -16.02
CA TRP A 123 -2.49 -5.52 -16.77
C TRP A 123 -2.06 -6.99 -16.85
N PRO A 124 -2.64 -7.80 -17.75
CA PRO A 124 -2.28 -9.21 -17.87
C PRO A 124 -0.80 -9.37 -18.26
N ALA A 125 -0.17 -10.41 -17.73
CA ALA A 125 1.15 -10.83 -18.18
C ALA A 125 1.04 -11.27 -19.65
N ASN A 126 1.86 -10.68 -20.53
CA ASN A 126 1.95 -10.93 -21.98
C ASN A 126 1.01 -10.14 -22.92
N ALA A 127 0.64 -8.90 -22.57
CA ALA A 127 0.09 -7.93 -23.54
C ALA A 127 1.17 -6.97 -24.08
#